data_AF-F3FVC9-F1
#
_entry.id   AF-F3FVC9-F1
#
_cell.length_a   1.000
_cell.length_b   1.000
_cell.length_c   1.000
_cell.angle_alpha   90.00
_cell.angle_beta   90.00
_cell.angle_gamma   90.00
#
_symmetry.space_group_name_H-M   'P 1'
#
loop_
_entity.id
_entity.type
_entity.pdbx_description
1 polymer ?
#
loop_
_entity_poly.entity_id
_entity_poly.type
_entity_poly.pdbx_seq_one_letter_code
_entity_poly.pdbx_strand_id
1 'polypeptide(L)'
;MDWQTLLNRERLGKTLHSPEELGRSPFHKDHDRIIFSGAFRRLGRKTQVHPVSSNDHIHTRLTHSLEVSCVGRSLGMRVGETLRSALPEWCDPSDLGMVVQSAFLSRGICS
;
A
#
# COMPACT_ATOMS: atom_id res chain seq x y z
N MET A 1 7.49 6.18 21.13
CA MET A 1 6.51 5.66 20.15
C MET A 1 6.41 4.17 20.38
N ASP A 2 5.22 3.62 20.46
CA ASP A 2 5.01 2.19 20.68
C ASP A 2 4.54 1.53 19.38
N TRP A 3 5.38 0.69 18.77
CA TRP A 3 5.07 0.02 17.50
C TRP A 3 4.04 -1.10 17.64
N GLN A 4 3.81 -1.61 18.86
CA GLN A 4 2.81 -2.64 19.10
C GLN A 4 1.40 -2.12 18.90
N THR A 5 1.15 -0.86 19.27
CA THR A 5 -0.16 -0.21 19.12
C THR A 5 -0.37 0.44 17.76
N LEU A 6 0.71 0.81 17.06
CA LEU A 6 0.63 1.45 15.74
C LEU A 6 0.28 0.49 14.60
N LEU A 7 0.64 -0.80 14.71
CA LEU A 7 0.38 -1.80 13.68
C LEU A 7 -0.78 -2.71 14.07
N ASN A 8 -1.94 -2.51 13.44
CA ASN A 8 -3.14 -3.30 13.72
C ASN A 8 -3.48 -4.26 12.55
N ARG A 9 -3.66 -5.54 12.89
CA ARG A 9 -4.03 -6.63 11.96
C ARG A 9 -5.54 -6.83 11.84
N GLU A 10 -6.31 -6.25 12.75
CA GLU A 10 -7.76 -6.36 12.80
C GLU A 10 -8.41 -5.48 11.73
N ARG A 11 -9.52 -5.97 11.17
CA ARG A 11 -10.31 -5.22 10.19
C ARG A 11 -11.75 -5.19 10.66
N LEU A 12 -12.37 -4.02 10.52
CA LEU A 12 -13.78 -3.84 10.88
C LEU A 12 -14.64 -4.88 10.16
N GLY A 13 -15.51 -5.56 10.92
CA GLY A 13 -16.41 -6.58 10.38
C GLY A 13 -15.78 -7.95 10.09
N LYS A 14 -14.52 -8.19 10.47
CA LYS A 14 -13.93 -9.54 10.48
C LYS A 14 -13.89 -10.13 11.88
N THR A 15 -14.12 -11.43 11.99
CA THR A 15 -13.87 -12.18 13.22
C THR A 15 -12.39 -12.09 13.59
N LEU A 16 -12.09 -11.91 14.87
CA LEU A 16 -10.75 -11.64 15.44
C LEU A 16 -9.68 -12.72 15.12
N HIS A 17 -10.07 -13.87 14.57
CA HIS A 17 -9.20 -15.03 14.34
C HIS A 17 -9.35 -15.61 12.93
N SER A 18 -9.24 -14.77 11.89
CA SER A 18 -9.01 -15.31 10.55
C SER A 18 -7.68 -16.09 10.57
N PRO A 19 -7.64 -17.35 10.11
CA PRO A 19 -6.40 -18.12 10.08
C PRO A 19 -5.29 -17.35 9.36
N GLU A 20 -4.08 -17.40 9.91
CA GLU A 20 -2.91 -16.87 9.22
C GLU A 20 -2.68 -17.68 7.95
N GLU A 21 -2.54 -16.98 6.83
CA GLU A 21 -2.33 -17.61 5.53
C GLU A 21 -0.83 -17.54 5.22
N LEU A 22 -0.23 -18.71 4.98
CA LEU A 22 1.18 -18.81 4.63
C LEU A 22 1.48 -17.96 3.40
N GLY A 23 2.46 -17.06 3.53
CA GLY A 23 2.89 -16.16 2.46
C GLY A 23 2.02 -14.92 2.23
N ARG A 24 0.94 -14.70 2.99
CA ARG A 24 0.09 -13.51 2.83
C ARG A 24 -0.37 -12.90 4.14
N SER A 25 0.37 -11.89 4.59
CA SER A 25 0.01 -11.11 5.78
C SER A 25 -1.28 -10.29 5.56
N PRO A 26 -1.96 -9.83 6.63
CA PRO A 26 -3.12 -8.95 6.50
C PRO A 26 -2.86 -7.69 5.67
N PHE A 27 -1.63 -7.17 5.68
CA PHE A 27 -1.24 -6.00 4.90
C PHE A 27 -1.15 -6.30 3.40
N HIS A 28 -0.68 -7.50 3.02
CA HIS A 28 -0.76 -7.96 1.63
C HIS A 28 -2.22 -8.05 1.16
N LYS A 29 -3.11 -8.57 2.01
CA LYS A 29 -4.55 -8.67 1.68
C LYS A 29 -5.17 -7.28 1.46
N ASP A 30 -4.76 -6.27 2.22
CA ASP A 30 -5.25 -4.91 2.04
C ASP A 30 -4.71 -4.26 0.77
N HIS A 31 -3.42 -4.44 0.48
CA HIS A 31 -2.82 -3.99 -0.76
C HIS A 31 -3.62 -4.51 -1.96
N ASP A 32 -3.91 -5.81 -1.99
CA ASP A 32 -4.67 -6.43 -3.08
C ASP A 32 -6.08 -5.88 -3.18
N ARG A 33 -6.77 -5.62 -2.06
CA ARG A 33 -8.10 -4.99 -2.07
C ARG A 33 -8.06 -3.60 -2.73
N ILE A 34 -6.99 -2.83 -2.50
CA ILE A 34 -6.81 -1.52 -3.12
C ILE A 34 -6.60 -1.68 -4.63
N ILE A 35 -5.65 -2.53 -5.04
CA ILE A 35 -5.33 -2.79 -6.46
C ILE A 35 -6.56 -3.26 -7.24
N PHE A 36 -7.34 -4.17 -6.69
CA PHE A 36 -8.53 -4.71 -7.35
C PHE A 36 -9.80 -3.86 -7.15
N SER A 37 -9.72 -2.74 -6.43
CA SER A 37 -10.87 -1.88 -6.22
C SER A 37 -11.28 -1.18 -7.53
N GLY A 38 -12.59 -1.04 -7.74
CA GLY A 38 -13.11 -0.21 -8.83
C GLY A 38 -12.65 1.25 -8.73
N ALA A 39 -12.39 1.73 -7.51
CA ALA A 39 -11.94 3.09 -7.26
C ALA A 39 -10.51 3.35 -7.76
N PHE A 40 -9.59 2.41 -7.50
CA PHE A 40 -8.23 2.46 -8.02
C PHE A 40 -8.19 2.36 -9.55
N ARG A 41 -8.99 1.46 -10.15
CA ARG A 41 -9.08 1.34 -11.62
C ARG A 41 -9.52 2.63 -12.31
N ARG A 42 -10.38 3.45 -11.67
CA ARG A 42 -10.82 4.75 -12.24
C ARG A 42 -9.68 5.76 -12.38
N LEU A 43 -8.58 5.60 -11.66
CA LEU A 43 -7.40 6.48 -11.79
C LEU A 43 -6.75 6.38 -13.17
N GLY A 44 -6.90 5.25 -13.87
CA GLY A 44 -6.39 5.10 -15.24
C GLY A 44 -7.10 6.01 -16.25
N ARG A 45 -8.25 6.58 -15.89
CA ARG A 45 -9.02 7.51 -16.72
C ARG A 45 -8.84 8.97 -16.30
N LYS A 46 -8.01 9.25 -15.28
CA LYS A 46 -7.71 10.61 -14.80
C LYS A 46 -6.34 11.04 -15.29
N THR A 47 -6.30 12.13 -16.05
CA THR A 47 -5.06 12.74 -16.52
C THR A 47 -4.32 13.42 -15.36
N GLN A 48 -2.99 13.43 -15.44
CA GLN A 48 -2.12 14.16 -14.52
C GLN A 48 -1.81 15.53 -15.12
N VAL A 49 -2.54 16.58 -14.72
CA VAL A 49 -2.27 18.05 -14.86
C VAL A 49 -1.91 18.63 -16.26
N HIS A 50 -1.44 17.84 -17.24
CA HIS A 50 -1.16 18.29 -18.59
C HIS A 50 -2.27 17.86 -19.57
N PRO A 51 -2.68 18.78 -20.47
CA PRO A 51 -3.61 18.45 -21.54
C PRO A 51 -2.98 17.41 -22.46
N VAL A 52 -3.84 16.56 -23.03
CA VAL A 52 -3.49 15.39 -23.86
C VAL A 52 -2.72 15.85 -25.10
N SER A 53 -1.40 16.03 -24.99
CA SER A 53 -0.51 16.15 -26.14
C SER A 53 -0.40 14.77 -26.79
N SER A 54 -0.34 14.74 -28.11
CA SER A 54 -0.22 13.56 -28.98
C SER A 54 1.10 12.78 -28.81
N ASN A 55 1.44 12.40 -27.59
CA ASN A 55 2.65 11.68 -27.25
C ASN A 55 2.31 10.55 -26.27
N ASP A 56 2.54 9.31 -26.69
CA ASP A 56 2.02 8.05 -26.10
C ASP A 56 2.52 7.71 -24.68
N HIS A 57 3.23 8.62 -24.00
CA HIS A 57 3.77 8.41 -22.65
C HIS A 57 3.02 9.22 -21.58
N ILE A 58 1.70 9.30 -21.68
CA ILE A 58 0.90 10.06 -20.71
C ILE A 58 0.83 9.30 -19.39
N HIS A 59 1.52 9.81 -18.37
CA HIS A 59 1.33 9.35 -17.00
C HIS A 59 -0.12 9.66 -16.58
N THR A 60 -0.89 8.61 -16.32
CA THR A 60 -2.21 8.73 -15.68
C THR A 60 -2.00 8.83 -14.17
N ARG A 61 -3.02 9.27 -13.42
CA ARG A 61 -2.94 9.21 -11.96
C ARG A 61 -2.68 7.78 -11.46
N LEU A 62 -3.11 6.77 -12.22
CA LEU A 62 -2.83 5.36 -11.92
C LEU A 62 -1.33 5.02 -12.02
N THR A 63 -0.69 5.35 -13.15
CA THR A 63 0.74 5.04 -13.34
C THR A 63 1.61 5.79 -12.33
N HIS A 64 1.30 7.06 -12.07
CA HIS A 64 1.96 7.83 -11.03
C HIS A 64 1.79 7.20 -9.63
N SER A 65 0.57 6.80 -9.26
CA SER A 65 0.35 6.12 -7.98
C SER A 65 1.13 4.81 -7.87
N LEU A 66 1.26 4.04 -8.96
CA LEU A 66 2.07 2.83 -8.97
C LEU A 66 3.55 3.14 -8.75
N GLU A 67 4.12 4.09 -9.50
CA GLU A 67 5.52 4.51 -9.38
C GLU A 67 5.87 4.98 -7.95
N VAL A 68 5.06 5.90 -7.41
CA VAL A 68 5.27 6.43 -6.06
C VAL A 68 5.10 5.34 -5.00
N SER A 69 4.13 4.43 -5.17
CA SER A 69 3.95 3.32 -4.24
C SER A 69 5.14 2.36 -4.22
N CYS A 70 5.78 2.11 -5.37
CA CYS A 70 6.96 1.27 -5.45
C CYS A 70 8.15 1.88 -4.70
N VAL A 71 8.39 3.18 -4.86
CA VAL A 71 9.41 3.91 -4.10
C VAL A 71 9.09 3.87 -2.60
N GLY A 72 7.82 4.11 -2.24
CA GLY A 72 7.33 4.04 -0.87
C GLY A 72 7.56 2.67 -0.23
N ARG A 73 7.29 1.57 -0.96
CA ARG A 73 7.55 0.20 -0.49
C ARG A 73 9.01 0.01 -0.13
N SER A 74 9.93 0.37 -1.03
CA SER A 74 11.37 0.22 -0.80
C SER A 74 11.85 1.05 0.40
N LEU A 75 11.32 2.26 0.58
CA LEU A 75 11.60 3.06 1.77
C LEU A 75 11.05 2.41 3.04
N GLY A 76 9.81 1.94 3.02
CA GLY A 76 9.16 1.25 4.14
C GLY A 76 9.92 -0.01 4.57
N MET A 77 10.40 -0.82 3.63
CA MET A 77 11.22 -1.99 3.92
C MET A 77 12.55 -1.61 4.58
N ARG A 78 13.25 -0.59 4.09
CA ARG A 78 14.53 -0.12 4.67
C ARG A 78 14.34 0.40 6.08
N VAL A 79 13.28 1.16 6.32
CA VAL A 79 12.90 1.63 7.66
C VAL A 79 12.52 0.46 8.56
N GLY A 80 11.74 -0.49 8.06
CA GLY A 80 11.37 -1.70 8.80
C GLY A 80 12.57 -2.52 9.25
N GLU A 81 13.59 -2.65 8.39
CA GLU A 81 14.82 -3.34 8.77
C GLU A 81 15.58 -2.59 9.86
N THR A 82 15.63 -1.27 9.77
CA THR A 82 16.27 -0.42 10.80
C THR A 82 15.53 -0.51 12.15
N LEU A 83 14.21 -0.75 12.10
CA LEU A 83 13.34 -0.84 13.27
C LEU A 83 13.14 -2.27 13.77
N ARG A 84 13.88 -3.26 13.25
CA ARG A 84 13.66 -4.69 13.53
C ARG A 84 13.52 -5.01 15.02
N SER A 85 14.34 -4.39 15.87
CA SER A 85 14.32 -4.60 17.33
C SER A 85 13.14 -3.93 18.05
N ALA A 86 12.48 -2.97 17.40
CA ALA A 86 11.34 -2.23 17.95
C ALA A 86 10.00 -2.74 17.40
N LEU A 87 10.00 -3.53 16.32
CA LEU A 87 8.80 -4.10 15.73
C LEU A 87 8.25 -5.26 16.57
N PRO A 88 6.92 -5.50 16.54
CA PRO A 88 6.34 -6.70 17.13
C PRO A 88 6.91 -7.98 16.52
N GLU A 89 7.03 -9.05 17.30
CA GLU A 89 7.61 -10.33 16.86
C GLU A 89 6.90 -10.93 15.64
N TRP A 90 5.60 -10.71 15.52
CA TRP A 90 4.78 -11.18 14.40
C TRP A 90 4.95 -10.36 13.11
N CYS A 91 5.62 -9.20 13.17
CA CYS A 91 5.71 -8.27 12.05
C CYS A 91 7.04 -8.45 11.32
N ASP A 92 6.98 -8.75 10.03
CA ASP A 92 8.17 -8.75 9.19
C ASP A 92 8.48 -7.31 8.71
N PRO A 93 9.76 -6.91 8.56
CA PRO A 93 10.11 -5.62 7.95
C PRO A 93 9.44 -5.37 6.58
N SER A 94 9.17 -6.42 5.81
CA SER A 94 8.45 -6.31 4.53
C SER A 94 6.98 -5.89 4.69
N ASP A 95 6.36 -6.17 5.84
CA ASP A 95 4.99 -5.74 6.14
C ASP A 95 4.89 -4.22 6.24
N LEU A 96 5.92 -3.54 6.77
CA LEU A 96 5.98 -2.07 6.75
C LEU A 96 6.04 -1.55 5.33
N GLY A 97 6.81 -2.21 4.46
CA GLY A 97 6.81 -1.92 3.03
C GLY A 97 5.41 -2.00 2.42
N MET A 98 4.65 -3.02 2.80
CA MET A 98 3.29 -3.24 2.29
C MET A 98 2.27 -2.22 2.80
N VAL A 99 2.37 -1.82 4.08
CA VAL A 99 1.56 -0.73 4.67
C VAL A 99 1.81 0.58 3.92
N VAL A 100 3.08 0.95 3.76
CA VAL A 100 3.47 2.20 3.09
C VAL A 100 3.03 2.20 1.63
N GLN A 101 3.25 1.09 0.91
CA GLN A 101 2.80 0.95 -0.48
C GLN A 101 1.29 1.16 -0.61
N SER A 102 0.52 0.49 0.26
CA SER A 102 -0.94 0.57 0.28
C SER A 102 -1.44 2.00 0.53
N ALA A 103 -0.80 2.73 1.44
CA ALA A 103 -1.12 4.13 1.73
C ALA A 103 -0.86 5.05 0.52
N PHE A 104 0.23 4.84 -0.23
CA PHE A 104 0.51 5.63 -1.42
C PHE A 104 -0.45 5.34 -2.58
N LEU A 105 -0.88 4.08 -2.75
CA LEU A 105 -1.88 3.72 -3.75
C LEU A 105 -3.25 4.35 -3.46
N SER A 106 -3.66 4.38 -2.18
CA SER A 106 -4.96 4.91 -1.79
C SER A 106 -5.06 6.44 -1.88
N ARG A 107 -3.94 7.16 -1.79
CA ARG A 107 -3.89 8.63 -1.90
C ARG A 107 -4.57 9.16 -3.16
N GLY A 108 -4.46 8.46 -4.29
CA GLY A 108 -5.06 8.88 -5.55
C GLY A 108 -6.58 8.73 -5.61
N ILE A 109 -7.17 7.84 -4.80
CA ILE A 109 -8.55 7.38 -4.94
C ILE A 109 -9.59 8.48 -4.66
N CYS A 110 -9.31 9.39 -3.73
CA CYS A 110 -10.25 10.46 -3.33
C CYS A 110 -10.09 11.77 -4.12
N SER A 111 -9.07 11.85 -4.98
CA SER A 111 -8.80 12.99 -5.88
C SER A 111 -9.35 12.73 -7.26
#